data_AF-H1LBQ3-F1
#
_entry.id   AF-H1LBQ3-F1
#
_cell.length_a   1.000
_cell.length_b   1.000
_cell.length_c   1.000
_cell.angle_alpha   90.00
_cell.angle_beta   90.00
_cell.angle_gamma   90.00
#
_symmetry.space_group_name_H-M   'P 1'
#
loop_
_entity.id
_entity.type
_entity.pdbx_description
1 polymer ?
#
loop_
_entity_poly.entity_id
_entity_poly.type
_entity_poly.pdbx_seq_one_letter_code
_entity_poly.pdbx_strand_id
1 'polypeptide(L)'
;MLDLAKTHETLKVVNDQIGRPTWTRTLAEFMLYLVQTESKFGTYQLSNDNVCSWFEFANKILKNTHTKILPITSDEYPQKAYRPRHSIMSLDKARNINFKIPSWQDALDSFIKDIK
;
A
#
# COMPACT_ATOMS: atom_id res chain seq x y z
N MET A 1 -1.83 12.01 -4.40
CA MET A 1 -2.35 11.62 -5.73
C MET A 1 -3.68 12.31 -6.03
N LEU A 2 -4.67 12.25 -5.12
CA LEU A 2 -5.96 12.93 -5.31
C LEU A 2 -5.82 14.43 -5.65
N ASP A 3 -4.95 15.17 -4.96
CA ASP A 3 -4.76 16.59 -5.29
C ASP A 3 -4.04 16.82 -6.62
N LEU A 4 -3.08 15.97 -6.98
CA LEU A 4 -2.40 16.04 -8.28
C LEU A 4 -3.41 15.83 -9.42
N ALA A 5 -4.37 14.93 -9.24
CA ALA A 5 -5.42 14.65 -10.21
C ALA A 5 -6.39 15.82 -10.43
N LYS A 6 -6.44 16.81 -9.52
CA LYS A 6 -7.26 18.02 -9.71
C LYS A 6 -6.65 18.99 -10.74
N THR A 7 -5.34 18.93 -10.94
CA THR A 7 -4.59 19.91 -11.76
C THR A 7 -3.83 19.28 -12.92
N HIS A 8 -3.75 17.94 -12.98
CA HIS A 8 -3.04 17.22 -14.03
C HIS A 8 -3.96 16.23 -14.73
N GLU A 9 -4.07 16.37 -16.06
CA GLU A 9 -4.76 15.40 -16.90
C GLU A 9 -4.00 14.08 -17.04
N THR A 10 -2.68 14.10 -16.83
CA THR A 10 -1.83 12.91 -16.93
C THR A 10 -0.81 12.86 -15.80
N LEU A 11 -0.63 11.67 -15.21
CA LEU A 11 0.41 11.37 -14.23
C LEU A 11 1.26 10.20 -14.70
N LYS A 12 2.58 10.33 -14.58
CA LYS A 12 3.53 9.23 -14.79
C LYS A 12 3.87 8.59 -13.45
N VAL A 13 3.69 7.28 -13.33
CA VAL A 13 3.86 6.56 -12.07
C VAL A 13 4.69 5.31 -12.29
N VAL A 14 5.65 5.09 -11.39
CA VAL A 14 6.60 3.98 -11.44
C VAL A 14 5.88 2.63 -11.38
N ASN A 15 6.22 1.72 -12.28
CA ASN A 15 5.58 0.40 -12.42
C ASN A 15 6.54 -0.80 -12.17
N ASP A 16 7.83 -0.55 -11.95
CA ASP A 16 8.85 -1.59 -11.69
C ASP A 16 9.28 -1.67 -10.21
N GLN A 17 8.55 -0.98 -9.32
CA GLN A 17 8.68 -1.07 -7.87
C GLN A 17 7.43 -1.71 -7.28
N ILE A 18 7.56 -2.94 -6.80
CA ILE A 18 6.47 -3.77 -6.30
C ILE A 18 6.52 -3.86 -4.78
N GLY A 19 5.38 -3.60 -4.14
CA GLY A 19 5.23 -3.65 -2.69
C GLY A 19 3.79 -3.90 -2.26
N ARG A 20 3.45 -3.42 -1.06
CA ARG A 20 2.11 -3.58 -0.46
C ARG A 20 1.69 -2.27 0.21
N PRO A 21 0.67 -1.56 -0.30
CA PRO A 21 0.11 -0.42 0.41
C PRO A 21 -0.40 -0.87 1.78
N THR A 22 -0.20 -0.05 2.81
CA THR A 22 -0.64 -0.38 4.17
C THR A 22 -1.42 0.77 4.77
N TRP A 23 -2.66 0.52 5.15
CA TRP A 23 -3.48 1.47 5.87
C TRP A 23 -3.08 1.50 7.35
N THR A 24 -2.92 2.71 7.89
CA THR A 24 -2.59 2.94 9.30
C THR A 24 -3.57 2.30 10.26
N ARG A 25 -4.87 2.22 9.90
CA ARG A 25 -5.87 1.53 10.72
C ARG A 25 -5.55 0.05 10.91
N THR A 26 -5.22 -0.66 9.84
CA THR A 26 -4.81 -2.08 9.92
C THR A 26 -3.57 -2.24 10.80
N LEU A 27 -2.58 -1.35 10.66
CA LEU A 27 -1.37 -1.38 11.49
C LEU A 27 -1.70 -1.15 12.97
N ALA A 28 -2.53 -0.15 13.29
CA ALA A 28 -2.93 0.14 14.66
C ALA A 28 -3.73 -1.01 15.28
N GLU A 29 -4.69 -1.58 14.53
CA GLU A 29 -5.46 -2.75 14.95
C GLU A 29 -4.55 -3.95 15.25
N PHE A 30 -3.51 -4.17 14.43
CA PHE A 30 -2.51 -5.21 14.71
C PHE A 30 -1.68 -4.94 15.96
N MET A 31 -1.24 -3.70 16.17
CA MET A 31 -0.49 -3.34 17.37
C MET A 31 -1.31 -3.62 18.63
N LEU A 32 -2.59 -3.24 18.62
CA LEU A 32 -3.51 -3.54 19.72
C LEU A 32 -3.74 -5.04 19.87
N TYR A 33 -3.90 -5.76 18.75
CA TYR A 33 -4.06 -7.21 18.76
C TYR A 33 -2.89 -7.91 19.43
N LEU A 34 -1.64 -7.53 19.13
CA LEU A 34 -0.44 -8.10 19.76
C LEU A 34 -0.46 -7.95 21.29
N VAL A 35 -0.86 -6.77 21.77
CA VAL A 35 -0.94 -6.48 23.21
C VAL A 35 -2.08 -7.26 23.85
N GLN A 36 -3.27 -7.23 23.26
CA GLN A 36 -4.48 -7.86 23.82
C GLN A 36 -4.40 -9.39 23.84
N THR A 37 -3.68 -9.99 22.89
CA THR A 37 -3.50 -11.44 22.82
C THR A 37 -2.23 -11.93 23.51
N GLU A 38 -1.48 -11.03 24.14
CA GLU A 38 -0.18 -11.32 24.77
C GLU A 38 0.74 -12.11 23.82
N SER A 39 0.75 -11.70 22.54
CA SER A 39 1.51 -12.37 21.50
C SER A 39 3.00 -12.38 21.85
N LYS A 40 3.70 -13.47 21.47
CA LYS A 40 5.14 -13.64 21.74
C LYS A 40 5.93 -12.43 21.26
N PHE A 41 6.80 -11.90 22.11
CA PHE A 41 7.69 -10.80 21.76
C PHE A 41 8.59 -11.10 20.54
N GLY A 42 9.03 -10.02 19.89
CA GLY A 42 9.98 -10.06 18.79
C GLY A 42 9.50 -9.25 17.59
N THR A 43 10.17 -9.44 16.46
CA THR A 43 9.87 -8.69 15.24
C THR A 43 8.73 -9.32 14.46
N TYR A 44 7.77 -8.50 14.02
CA TYR A 44 6.70 -8.88 13.10
C TYR A 44 6.78 -8.00 11.86
N GLN A 45 6.56 -8.60 10.70
CA GLN A 45 6.31 -7.87 9.47
C GLN A 45 4.81 -7.75 9.27
N LEU A 46 4.34 -6.55 8.96
CA LEU A 46 2.95 -6.34 8.62
C LEU A 46 2.79 -5.29 7.52
N SER A 47 1.98 -5.65 6.53
CA SER A 47 1.32 -4.77 5.58
C SER A 47 -0.10 -5.28 5.35
N ASN A 48 -0.94 -4.56 4.60
CA ASN A 48 -2.12 -5.21 4.01
C ASN A 48 -1.71 -6.31 3.03
N ASP A 49 -2.62 -7.23 2.73
CA ASP A 49 -2.37 -8.36 1.83
C ASP A 49 -2.50 -7.97 0.35
N ASN A 50 -2.18 -8.92 -0.54
CA ASN A 50 -1.94 -8.69 -1.97
C ASN A 50 -0.76 -7.75 -2.23
N VAL A 51 -0.33 -7.69 -3.50
CA VAL A 51 0.82 -6.91 -3.94
C VAL A 51 0.40 -6.00 -5.07
N CYS A 52 1.10 -4.89 -5.24
CA CYS A 52 0.94 -4.05 -6.42
C CYS A 52 2.16 -3.15 -6.64
N SER A 53 2.26 -2.60 -7.85
CA SER A 53 3.16 -1.47 -8.14
C SER A 53 2.54 -0.14 -7.70
N TRP A 54 3.35 0.92 -7.64
CA TRP A 54 2.82 2.27 -7.44
C TRP A 54 1.83 2.68 -8.54
N PHE A 55 2.06 2.24 -9.79
CA PHE A 55 1.17 2.47 -10.92
C PHE A 55 -0.20 1.82 -10.71
N GLU A 56 -0.24 0.55 -10.30
CA GLU A 56 -1.49 -0.17 -10.01
C GLU A 56 -2.25 0.46 -8.83
N PHE A 57 -1.53 0.85 -7.77
CA PHE A 57 -2.11 1.54 -6.62
C PHE A 57 -2.72 2.88 -7.03
N ALA A 58 -2.00 3.67 -7.85
CA ALA A 58 -2.49 4.95 -8.34
C ALA A 58 -3.75 4.80 -9.21
N ASN A 59 -3.80 3.77 -10.08
CA ASN A 59 -4.98 3.49 -10.91
C ASN A 59 -6.20 3.19 -10.05
N LYS A 60 -6.04 2.44 -8.95
CA LYS A 60 -7.15 2.16 -8.03
C LYS A 60 -7.59 3.41 -7.27
N ILE A 61 -6.67 4.25 -6.79
CA ILE A 61 -6.98 5.52 -6.10
C ILE A 61 -7.77 6.47 -7.02
N LEU A 62 -7.33 6.59 -8.27
CA LEU A 62 -7.84 7.57 -9.24
C LEU A 62 -8.87 6.98 -10.22
N LYS A 63 -9.41 5.79 -9.94
CA LYS A 63 -10.36 5.09 -10.83
C LYS A 63 -11.55 5.95 -11.26
N ASN A 64 -11.96 6.89 -10.42
CA ASN A 64 -13.12 7.77 -10.65
C ASN A 64 -12.73 9.20 -11.02
N THR A 65 -11.50 9.45 -11.47
CA THR A 65 -11.07 10.76 -11.99
C THR A 65 -10.77 10.67 -13.49
N HIS A 66 -10.67 11.83 -14.16
CA HIS A 66 -10.31 11.90 -15.58
C HIS A 66 -8.79 11.81 -15.83
N THR A 67 -7.98 11.75 -14.78
CA THR A 67 -6.52 11.73 -14.87
C THR A 67 -6.03 10.42 -15.45
N LYS A 68 -5.34 10.47 -16.60
CA LYS A 68 -4.67 9.32 -17.21
C LYS A 68 -3.41 8.97 -16.43
N ILE A 69 -3.21 7.69 -16.12
CA ILE A 69 -1.97 7.22 -15.50
C ILE A 69 -1.13 6.49 -16.54
N LEU A 70 0.14 6.90 -16.69
CA LEU A 70 1.12 6.27 -17.56
C LEU A 70 2.16 5.53 -16.72
N PRO A 71 2.44 4.25 -17.02
CA PRO A 71 3.51 3.52 -16.36
C PRO A 71 4.86 4.05 -16.83
N ILE A 72 5.80 4.20 -15.90
CA ILE A 72 7.22 4.46 -16.18
C ILE A 72 8.11 3.52 -15.38
N THR A 73 9.35 3.37 -15.79
CA THR A 73 10.40 2.66 -15.04
C THR A 73 11.01 3.58 -13.97
N SER A 74 11.73 2.98 -13.02
CA SER A 74 12.51 3.72 -12.03
C SER A 74 13.63 4.55 -12.67
N ASP A 75 14.16 4.10 -13.82
CA ASP A 75 15.23 4.80 -14.54
C ASP A 75 14.74 6.09 -15.19
N GLU A 76 13.46 6.14 -15.59
CA GLU A 76 12.78 7.35 -16.08
C GLU A 76 12.44 8.36 -14.97
N TYR A 77 12.58 7.97 -13.71
CA TYR A 77 12.30 8.80 -12.54
C TYR A 77 13.46 8.78 -11.53
N PRO A 78 14.59 9.45 -11.86
CA PRO A 78 15.78 9.40 -11.02
C PRO A 78 15.50 10.04 -9.65
N GLN A 79 15.78 9.27 -8.60
CA GLN A 79 15.64 9.71 -7.21
C GLN A 79 16.99 9.68 -6.51
N LYS A 80 17.16 10.58 -5.53
CA LYS A 80 18.40 10.66 -4.72
C LYS A 80 18.67 9.37 -3.95
N ALA A 81 17.62 8.70 -3.49
CA ALA A 81 17.71 7.44 -2.77
C ALA A 81 17.30 6.28 -3.67
N TYR A 82 18.06 5.20 -3.61
CA TYR A 82 17.67 3.94 -4.23
C TYR A 82 16.39 3.40 -3.59
N ARG A 83 15.44 2.99 -4.42
CA ARG A 83 14.24 2.27 -4.00
C ARG A 83 14.32 0.83 -4.46
N PRO A 84 14.09 -0.16 -3.57
CA PRO A 84 14.04 -1.56 -3.97
C PRO A 84 12.95 -1.81 -5.01
N ARG A 85 13.27 -2.59 -6.06
CA ARG A 85 12.27 -3.07 -7.03
C ARG A 85 11.24 -4.02 -6.41
N HIS A 86 11.61 -4.69 -5.32
CA HIS A 86 10.74 -5.57 -4.54
C HIS A 86 10.88 -5.26 -3.05
N SER A 87 9.78 -4.86 -2.41
CA SER A 87 9.70 -4.58 -0.97
C SER A 87 8.59 -5.40 -0.28
N ILE A 88 8.21 -6.53 -0.89
CA ILE A 88 7.17 -7.42 -0.37
C ILE A 88 7.68 -8.13 0.88
N MET A 89 6.97 -7.94 1.99
CA MET A 89 7.22 -8.60 3.26
C MET A 89 6.51 -9.96 3.35
N SER A 90 7.08 -10.91 4.10
CA SER A 90 6.35 -12.13 4.49
C SER A 90 5.39 -11.78 5.63
N LEU A 91 4.12 -12.14 5.47
CA LEU A 91 3.09 -11.94 6.48
C LEU A 91 2.87 -13.18 7.35
N ASP A 92 3.69 -14.23 7.20
CA ASP A 92 3.43 -15.54 7.79
C ASP A 92 3.40 -15.48 9.31
N LYS A 93 4.31 -14.71 9.93
CA LYS A 93 4.32 -14.56 11.39
C LYS A 93 3.06 -13.86 11.92
N ALA A 94 2.55 -12.85 11.19
CA ALA A 94 1.32 -12.16 11.55
C ALA A 94 0.08 -13.04 11.33
N ARG A 95 0.06 -13.87 10.26
CA ARG A 95 -1.01 -14.85 10.01
C ARG A 95 -1.02 -15.99 11.02
N ASN A 96 0.15 -16.44 11.46
CA ASN A 96 0.28 -17.55 12.42
C ASN A 96 -0.27 -17.23 13.81
N ILE A 97 -0.38 -15.94 14.16
CA ILE A 97 -1.08 -15.50 15.38
C ILE A 97 -2.56 -15.24 15.14
N ASN A 98 -3.13 -15.67 14.00
CA ASN A 98 -4.54 -15.55 13.61
C ASN A 98 -5.05 -14.11 13.48
N PHE A 99 -4.17 -13.13 13.29
CA PHE A 99 -4.60 -11.78 12.92
C PHE A 99 -5.12 -11.77 11.47
N LYS A 100 -6.33 -11.24 11.27
CA LYS A 100 -6.93 -11.11 9.93
C LYS A 100 -6.36 -9.88 9.24
N ILE A 101 -5.67 -10.09 8.12
CA ILE A 101 -5.06 -9.03 7.34
C ILE A 101 -5.92 -8.77 6.11
N PRO A 102 -6.61 -7.61 6.01
CA PRO A 102 -7.38 -7.28 4.80
C PRO A 102 -6.44 -7.03 3.62
N SER A 103 -6.94 -7.24 2.41
CA SER A 103 -6.22 -6.87 1.19
C SER A 103 -6.00 -5.36 1.13
N TRP A 104 -4.97 -4.90 0.41
CA TRP A 104 -4.75 -3.47 0.24
C TRP A 104 -5.91 -2.80 -0.51
N GLN A 105 -6.60 -3.54 -1.38
CA GLN A 105 -7.77 -3.05 -2.10
C GLN A 105 -8.93 -2.77 -1.13
N ASP A 106 -9.25 -3.72 -0.25
CA ASP A 106 -10.34 -3.57 0.73
C ASP A 106 -10.02 -2.46 1.75
N ALA A 107 -8.76 -2.39 2.18
CA ALA A 107 -8.29 -1.35 3.09
C ALA A 107 -8.35 0.04 2.43
N LEU A 108 -7.96 0.15 1.16
CA LEU A 108 -8.06 1.40 0.40
C LEU A 108 -9.52 1.81 0.18
N ASP A 109 -10.39 0.89 -0.20
CA ASP A 109 -11.80 1.18 -0.45
C ASP A 109 -12.49 1.66 0.84
N SER A 110 -12.13 1.06 1.99
CA SER A 110 -12.57 1.50 3.32
C SER A 110 -12.02 2.90 3.66
N PHE A 111 -10.72 3.13 3.46
CA PHE A 111 -10.09 4.44 3.69
C PHE A 111 -10.75 5.55 2.86
N ILE A 112 -10.99 5.32 1.57
CA ILE A 112 -11.60 6.31 0.67
C ILE A 112 -13.04 6.63 1.09
N LYS A 113 -13.76 5.66 1.66
CA LYS A 113 -15.10 5.88 2.23
C LYS A 113 -15.03 6.75 3.49
N ASP A 114 -14.04 6.55 4.35
CA ASP A 114 -13.89 7.27 5.62
C ASP A 114 -13.50 8.75 5.44
N ILE A 115 -12.88 9.12 4.31
CA ILE A 115 -12.45 10.51 4.02
C ILE A 115 -13.42 11.30 3.11
N LYS A 116 -14.54 10.70 2.72
CA LYS A 116 -15.61 11.35 1.94
C LYS A 116 -16.76 11.71 2.86
#